data_AF-A0A7S3AKC7-F1
#
_entry.id   AF-A0A7S3AKC7-F1
#
_cell.length_a   1.000
_cell.length_b   1.000
_cell.length_c   1.000
_cell.angle_alpha   90.00
_cell.angle_beta   90.00
_cell.angle_gamma   90.00
#
_symmetry.space_group_name_H-M   'P 1'
#
loop_
_entity.id
_entity.type
_entity.pdbx_description
1 polymer ?
#
loop_
_entity_poly.entity_id
_entity_poly.type
_entity_poly.pdbx_seq_one_letter_code
_entity_poly.pdbx_strand_id
1 'polypeptide(L)'
;PIGGLLADRFQPSRVAAISSAASALAVGMLAFTRSQRGYIACLALWDVAESVLTAALTAHAAEVTSAEQRGAMNSLANQVQDLTFVVLPVLLGKAAMATSYSVALMLCAGLMIG
;
A
#
# COMPACT_ATOMS: atom_id res chain seq x y z
N PRO A 1 3.95 11.83 -10.56
CA PRO A 1 3.35 12.32 -11.83
C PRO A 1 2.49 11.29 -12.56
N ILE A 2 3.00 10.07 -12.80
CA ILE A 2 2.28 9.02 -13.57
C ILE A 2 1.02 8.55 -12.84
N GLY A 3 1.09 8.34 -11.51
CA GLY A 3 -0.08 7.95 -10.71
C GLY A 3 -1.23 8.95 -10.80
N GLY A 4 -0.93 10.25 -10.76
CA GLY A 4 -1.93 11.30 -10.95
C GLY A 4 -2.57 11.24 -12.33
N LEU A 5 -1.76 11.12 -13.40
CA LEU A 5 -2.27 10.97 -14.76
C LEU A 5 -3.18 9.74 -14.95
N LEU A 6 -2.90 8.64 -14.26
CA LEU A 6 -3.74 7.44 -14.28
C LEU A 6 -5.05 7.66 -13.54
N ALA A 7 -5.00 8.31 -12.36
CA ALA A 7 -6.19 8.66 -11.59
C ALA A 7 -7.07 9.71 -12.29
N ASP A 8 -6.50 10.58 -13.12
CA ASP A 8 -7.26 11.55 -13.91
C ASP A 8 -7.96 10.90 -15.11
N ARG A 9 -7.36 9.84 -15.69
CA ARG A 9 -7.88 9.15 -16.89
C ARG A 9 -8.84 8.01 -16.57
N PHE A 10 -8.69 7.39 -15.41
CA PHE A 10 -9.47 6.23 -14.98
C PHE A 10 -10.08 6.51 -13.61
N GLN A 11 -11.14 5.77 -13.25
CA GLN A 11 -11.78 5.92 -11.95
C GLN A 11 -10.76 5.69 -10.80
N PRO A 12 -10.52 6.68 -9.90
CA PRO A 12 -9.49 6.58 -8.87
C PRO A 12 -9.62 5.35 -7.97
N SER A 13 -10.85 4.94 -7.62
CA SER A 13 -11.10 3.73 -6.82
C SER A 13 -10.60 2.45 -7.50
N ARG A 14 -10.74 2.34 -8.83
CA ARG A 14 -10.24 1.18 -9.59
C ARG A 14 -8.74 1.20 -9.69
N VAL A 15 -8.14 2.38 -9.93
CA VAL A 15 -6.68 2.54 -9.97
C VAL A 15 -6.08 2.18 -8.61
N ALA A 16 -6.71 2.61 -7.52
CA ALA A 16 -6.31 2.25 -6.16
C ALA A 16 -6.39 0.73 -5.94
N ALA A 17 -7.51 0.09 -6.26
CA ALA A 17 -7.67 -1.36 -6.08
C ALA A 17 -6.61 -2.18 -6.85
N ILE A 18 -6.36 -1.83 -8.11
CA ILE A 18 -5.36 -2.52 -8.95
C ILE A 18 -3.95 -2.29 -8.39
N SER A 19 -3.63 -1.06 -7.99
CA SER A 19 -2.32 -0.73 -7.45
C SER A 19 -2.09 -1.41 -6.10
N SER A 20 -3.12 -1.51 -5.26
CA SER A 20 -3.06 -2.24 -3.99
C SER A 20 -2.83 -3.73 -4.20
N ALA A 21 -3.53 -4.34 -5.16
CA ALA A 21 -3.32 -5.74 -5.53
C ALA A 21 -1.90 -5.98 -6.09
N ALA A 22 -1.37 -5.04 -6.89
CA ALA A 22 -0.01 -5.12 -7.39
C ALA A 22 1.04 -4.99 -6.27
N SER A 23 0.86 -4.07 -5.32
CA SER A 23 1.69 -3.96 -4.12
C SER A 23 1.64 -5.23 -3.29
N ALA A 24 0.44 -5.77 -3.04
CA ALA A 24 0.24 -7.02 -2.32
C ALA A 24 0.97 -8.19 -2.98
N LEU A 25 0.87 -8.32 -4.30
CA LEU A 25 1.58 -9.35 -5.06
C LEU A 25 3.10 -9.18 -4.92
N ALA A 26 3.61 -7.96 -5.10
CA ALA A 26 5.04 -7.68 -4.99
C ALA A 26 5.60 -8.02 -3.60
N VAL A 27 4.89 -7.62 -2.54
CA VAL A 27 5.25 -7.93 -1.15
C VAL A 27 5.12 -9.43 -0.86
N GLY A 28 4.08 -10.09 -1.37
CA GLY A 28 3.91 -11.54 -1.24
C GLY A 28 5.04 -12.32 -1.93
N MET A 29 5.50 -11.86 -3.09
CA MET A 29 6.63 -12.48 -3.81
C MET A 29 7.96 -12.36 -3.05
N LEU A 30 8.14 -11.35 -2.18
CA LEU A 30 9.31 -11.26 -1.31
C LEU A 30 9.43 -12.47 -0.39
N ALA A 31 8.31 -13.07 0.03
CA ALA A 31 8.29 -14.24 0.93
C ALA A 31 8.96 -15.48 0.31
N PHE A 32 9.03 -15.56 -1.02
CA PHE A 32 9.55 -16.72 -1.78
C PHE A 32 10.89 -16.43 -2.47
N THR A 33 11.33 -15.18 -2.44
CA THR A 33 12.52 -14.75 -3.16
C THR A 33 13.80 -15.23 -2.49
N ARG A 34 14.67 -15.88 -3.27
CA ARG A 34 15.97 -16.42 -2.79
C ARG A 34 17.20 -15.77 -3.42
N SER A 35 17.00 -14.83 -4.34
CA SER A 35 18.09 -14.14 -5.03
C SER A 35 18.01 -12.63 -4.84
N GLN A 36 19.16 -11.97 -4.77
CA GLN A 36 19.24 -10.51 -4.66
C GLN A 36 18.52 -9.82 -5.83
N ARG A 37 18.63 -10.35 -7.05
CA ARG A 37 17.95 -9.81 -8.23
C ARG A 37 16.44 -9.89 -8.10
N GLY A 38 15.92 -11.03 -7.64
CA GLY A 38 14.48 -11.19 -7.38
C GLY A 38 14.00 -10.21 -6.30
N TYR A 39 14.82 -9.98 -5.28
CA TYR A 39 14.46 -9.09 -4.16
C TYR A 39 14.32 -7.64 -4.65
N ILE A 40 15.32 -7.17 -5.40
CA ILE A 40 15.30 -5.83 -6.01
C ILE A 40 14.13 -5.69 -6.99
N ALA A 41 13.82 -6.72 -7.79
CA ALA A 41 12.70 -6.69 -8.72
C ALA A 41 11.35 -6.56 -7.99
N CYS A 42 11.16 -7.29 -6.88
CA CYS A 42 9.95 -7.17 -6.07
C CYS A 42 9.83 -5.80 -5.43
N LEU A 43 10.92 -5.24 -4.89
CA LEU A 43 10.93 -3.87 -4.35
C LEU A 43 10.58 -2.84 -5.41
N ALA A 44 11.18 -2.92 -6.61
CA ALA A 44 10.89 -1.99 -7.68
C ALA A 44 9.42 -2.07 -8.13
N LEU A 45 8.84 -3.28 -8.19
CA LEU A 45 7.43 -3.45 -8.51
C LEU A 45 6.53 -2.85 -7.42
N TRP A 46 6.86 -3.09 -6.15
CA TRP A 46 6.13 -2.52 -5.02
C TRP A 46 6.19 -0.99 -5.05
N ASP A 47 7.38 -0.39 -5.17
CA ASP A 47 7.55 1.08 -5.20
C ASP A 47 6.74 1.74 -6.32
N VAL A 48 6.74 1.13 -7.51
CA VAL A 48 5.94 1.64 -8.64
C VAL A 48 4.45 1.55 -8.33
N ALA A 49 3.97 0.40 -7.85
CA ALA A 49 2.57 0.20 -7.52
C ALA A 49 2.10 1.14 -6.39
N GLU A 50 2.90 1.28 -5.33
CA GLU A 50 2.63 2.18 -4.21
C GLU A 50 2.58 3.64 -4.66
N SER A 51 3.51 4.08 -5.50
CA SER A 51 3.51 5.46 -6.01
C SER A 51 2.22 5.82 -6.78
N VAL A 52 1.61 4.84 -7.45
CA VAL A 52 0.32 5.01 -8.13
C VAL A 52 -0.83 4.94 -7.13
N LEU A 53 -0.77 4.00 -6.18
CA LEU A 53 -1.76 3.82 -5.13
C LEU A 53 -1.96 5.10 -4.31
N THR A 54 -0.89 5.75 -3.85
CA THR A 54 -0.98 6.97 -3.03
C THR A 54 -1.71 8.10 -3.78
N ALA A 55 -1.39 8.30 -5.06
CA ALA A 55 -2.07 9.29 -5.89
C ALA A 55 -3.55 8.95 -6.09
N ALA A 56 -3.87 7.69 -6.38
CA ALA A 56 -5.24 7.23 -6.60
C ALA A 56 -6.10 7.32 -5.33
N LEU A 57 -5.56 6.95 -4.17
CA LEU A 57 -6.25 7.09 -2.88
C LEU A 57 -6.52 8.57 -2.54
N THR A 58 -5.55 9.45 -2.79
CA THR A 58 -5.72 10.89 -2.58
C THR A 58 -6.83 11.46 -3.48
N ALA A 59 -6.84 11.08 -4.76
CA ALA A 59 -7.89 11.50 -5.70
C ALA A 59 -9.25 10.94 -5.29
N HIS A 60 -9.32 9.65 -4.94
CA HIS A 60 -10.56 9.01 -4.50
C HIS A 60 -11.13 9.67 -3.24
N ALA A 61 -10.27 9.99 -2.27
CA ALA A 61 -10.69 10.65 -1.04
C ALA A 61 -11.27 12.05 -1.31
N ALA A 62 -10.73 12.78 -2.29
CA ALA A 62 -11.27 14.07 -2.72
C ALA A 62 -12.61 13.97 -3.45
N GLU A 63 -12.90 12.84 -4.14
CA GLU A 63 -14.18 12.57 -4.80
C GLU A 63 -15.30 12.29 -3.78
N VAL A 64 -15.00 11.55 -2.71
CA VAL A 64 -16.01 11.09 -1.73
C VAL A 64 -16.21 12.06 -0.55
N THR A 65 -15.41 13.13 -0.48
CA THR A 65 -15.44 14.10 0.62
C THR A 65 -15.91 15.47 0.12
N SER A 66 -16.87 16.08 0.83
CA SER A 66 -17.31 17.44 0.52
C SER A 66 -16.17 18.45 0.69
N ALA A 67 -16.21 19.55 -0.06
CA ALA A 67 -15.12 20.53 -0.08
C ALA A 67 -14.79 21.09 1.32
N GLU A 68 -15.82 21.30 2.15
CA GLU A 68 -15.73 21.83 3.52
C GLU A 68 -15.06 20.84 4.48
N GLN A 69 -15.14 19.53 4.19
CA GLN A 69 -14.64 18.46 5.04
C GLN A 69 -13.24 17.97 4.65
N ARG A 70 -12.69 18.38 3.50
CA ARG A 70 -11.39 17.90 2.99
C ARG A 70 -10.24 18.12 3.97
N GLY A 71 -10.23 19.24 4.69
CA GLY A 71 -9.22 19.50 5.72
C GLY A 71 -9.27 18.48 6.87
N ALA A 72 -10.47 18.19 7.36
CA ALA A 72 -10.68 17.19 8.41
C ALA A 72 -10.35 15.77 7.91
N MET A 73 -10.75 15.44 6.68
CA MET A 73 -10.42 14.16 6.06
C MET A 73 -8.91 13.95 5.96
N ASN A 74 -8.15 14.92 5.43
CA ASN A 74 -6.70 14.81 5.33
C ASN A 74 -6.03 14.61 6.70
N SER A 75 -6.53 15.27 7.75
CA SER A 75 -6.04 15.07 9.12
C SER A 75 -6.31 13.64 9.61
N LEU A 76 -7.50 13.11 9.38
CA LEU A 76 -7.84 11.73 9.73
C LEU A 76 -7.01 10.71 8.96
N ALA A 77 -6.80 10.91 7.66
CA ALA A 77 -5.95 10.05 6.84
C ALA A 77 -4.51 9.99 7.38
N ASN A 78 -3.94 11.14 7.74
CA ASN A 78 -2.61 11.19 8.36
C ASN A 78 -2.57 10.45 9.70
N GLN A 79 -3.58 10.60 10.56
CA GLN A 79 -3.64 9.89 11.84
C GLN A 79 -3.74 8.37 11.67
N VAL A 80 -4.51 7.90 10.68
CA VAL A 80 -4.58 6.46 10.34
C VAL A 80 -3.22 5.95 9.85
N GLN A 81 -2.53 6.73 9.04
CA GLN A 81 -1.19 6.41 8.55
C GLN A 81 -0.17 6.35 9.71
N ASP A 82 -0.18 7.32 10.62
CA ASP A 82 0.70 7.33 11.79
C ASP A 82 0.45 6.11 12.69
N LEU A 83 -0.82 5.78 12.93
CA LEU A 83 -1.19 4.58 13.68
C LEU A 83 -0.66 3.31 13.00
N THR A 84 -0.76 3.23 11.68
CA THR A 84 -0.22 2.11 10.89
C THR A 84 1.28 1.99 11.07
N PHE A 85 2.02 3.10 11.00
CA PHE A 85 3.48 3.11 11.19
C PHE A 85 3.91 2.74 12.61
N VAL A 86 3.07 2.95 13.62
CA VAL A 86 3.36 2.55 15.01
C VAL A 86 3.02 1.08 15.25
N VAL A 87 1.84 0.65 14.82
CA VAL A 87 1.29 -0.66 15.18
C VAL A 87 1.83 -1.78 14.28
N LEU A 88 1.88 -1.54 12.97
CA LEU A 88 2.15 -2.59 12.00
C LEU A 88 3.56 -3.19 12.13
N PRO A 89 4.65 -2.41 12.35
CA PRO A 89 5.98 -2.98 12.56
C PRO A 89 6.06 -3.90 13.78
N VAL A 90 5.35 -3.55 14.87
CA VAL A 90 5.32 -4.38 16.09
C VAL A 90 4.60 -5.70 15.83
N LEU A 91 3.44 -5.66 15.14
CA LEU A 91 2.68 -6.86 14.83
C LEU A 91 3.42 -7.79 13.87
N LEU A 92 3.96 -7.23 12.77
CA LEU A 92 4.72 -8.01 11.79
C LEU A 92 6.03 -8.53 12.38
N GLY A 93 6.71 -7.75 13.22
CA GLY A 93 7.90 -8.19 13.95
C GLY A 93 7.61 -9.37 14.88
N LYS A 94 6.51 -9.29 15.65
CA LYS A 94 6.05 -10.41 16.49
C LYS A 94 5.69 -11.64 15.66
N ALA A 95 4.99 -11.47 14.55
CA ALA A 95 4.66 -12.57 13.64
C ALA A 95 5.93 -13.23 13.08
N ALA A 96 6.91 -12.44 12.66
CA ALA A 96 8.19 -12.94 12.16
C ALA A 96 8.96 -13.75 13.22
N MET A 97 8.99 -13.26 14.46
CA MET A 97 9.63 -13.95 15.58
C MET A 97 8.92 -15.25 15.98
N ALA A 98 7.59 -15.26 15.95
CA ALA A 98 6.79 -16.43 16.33
C ALA A 98 6.74 -17.50 15.23
N THR A 99 6.95 -17.12 13.97
CA THR A 99 6.82 -18.01 12.82
C THR A 99 8.04 -17.89 11.89
N SER A 100 7.99 -16.99 10.90
CA SER A 100 9.09 -16.70 9.99
C SER A 100 8.86 -15.36 9.28
N TYR A 101 9.93 -14.78 8.72
CA TYR A 101 9.83 -13.59 7.88
C TYR A 101 8.90 -13.78 6.67
N SER A 102 8.90 -14.96 6.06
CA SER A 102 8.01 -15.26 4.93
C SER A 102 6.53 -15.17 5.33
N VAL A 103 6.15 -15.69 6.50
CA VAL A 103 4.77 -15.58 7.01
C VAL A 103 4.42 -14.13 7.30
N ALA A 104 5.32 -13.35 7.91
CA ALA A 104 5.08 -11.93 8.16
C ALA A 104 4.89 -11.13 6.86
N LEU A 105 5.67 -11.41 5.81
CA LEU A 105 5.50 -10.79 4.49
C LEU A 105 4.16 -11.17 3.84
N MET A 106 3.74 -12.43 3.95
CA MET A 106 2.43 -12.86 3.45
C MET A 106 1.26 -12.22 4.20
N LEU A 107 1.39 -12.03 5.52
CA LEU A 107 0.40 -11.29 6.30
C LEU A 107 0.33 -9.82 5.87
N CYS A 108 1.49 -9.18 5.65
CA CYS A 108 1.55 -7.82 5.12
C CYS A 108 0.86 -7.71 3.76
N ALA A 109 1.17 -8.63 2.83
CA ALA A 109 0.52 -8.72 1.53
C ALA A 109 -1.00 -8.89 1.64
N GLY A 110 -1.48 -9.72 2.57
CA GLY A 110 -2.92 -9.91 2.82
C GLY A 110 -3.61 -8.62 3.29
N LEU A 111 -2.97 -7.85 4.17
CA LEU A 111 -3.51 -6.58 4.67
C LEU A 111 -3.64 -5.51 3.58
N MET A 112 -2.87 -5.61 2.49
CA MET A 112 -2.93 -4.65 1.37
C MET A 112 -4.16 -4.85 0.46
N ILE A 113 -4.89 -5.97 0.57
CA ILE A 113 -6.08 -6.25 -0.26
C ILE A 113 -7.38 -6.05 0.54
N GLY A 114 -7.28 -5.87 1.86
CA GLY A 114 -8.41 -5.73 2.80
C GLY A 114 -9.06 -4.36 2.83
#